data_AF-A0A959CCB3-F1
#
_entry.id   AF-A0A959CCB3-F1
#
_cell.length_a   1.000
_cell.length_b   1.000
_cell.length_c   1.000
_cell.angle_alpha   90.00
_cell.angle_beta   90.00
_cell.angle_gamma   90.00
#
_symmetry.space_group_name_H-M   'P 1'
#
loop_
_entity.id
_entity.type
_entity.pdbx_description
1 polymer ?
#
loop_
_entity_poly.entity_id
_entity_poly.type
_entity_poly.pdbx_seq_one_letter_code
_entity_poly.pdbx_strand_id
1 'polypeptide(L)'
;MKFSLRHQSTGKLYPYIAQLSYAMYYAMFRKIYIFNRLGVPTDQPVLLAANHPTAFVDPCLLCSYLDPPIYNMTRGDVFRKPLFRKLMESINMFPVYRVRDGYGQRDRNDEVFEYCIGKLKEQRVVTIYVEG
;
A
#
# COMPACT_ATOMS: atom_id res chain seq x y z
N MET A 1 -8.99 -25.70 -4.94
CA MET A 1 -8.89 -24.41 -4.21
C MET A 1 -9.56 -23.32 -5.04
N LYS A 2 -10.78 -22.89 -4.71
CA LYS A 2 -11.49 -21.85 -5.46
C LYS A 2 -10.90 -20.48 -5.08
N PHE A 3 -9.91 -20.02 -5.85
CA PHE A 3 -9.24 -18.72 -5.78
C PHE A 3 -10.14 -17.50 -6.08
N SER A 4 -11.46 -17.66 -6.07
CA SER A 4 -12.36 -16.85 -6.92
C SER A 4 -12.61 -15.41 -6.45
N LEU A 5 -12.29 -15.00 -5.22
CA LEU A 5 -12.70 -13.69 -4.69
C LEU A 5 -11.71 -13.02 -3.70
N ARG A 6 -10.41 -13.34 -3.73
CA ARG A 6 -9.40 -12.61 -2.95
C ARG A 6 -9.04 -11.29 -3.63
N HIS A 7 -9.94 -10.33 -3.45
CA HIS A 7 -9.70 -8.89 -3.47
C HIS A 7 -9.57 -8.15 -4.81
N GLN A 8 -10.50 -7.23 -5.01
CA GLN A 8 -10.48 -6.30 -6.13
C GLN A 8 -9.50 -5.15 -5.83
N SER A 9 -8.21 -5.40 -6.04
CA SER A 9 -7.24 -4.32 -6.24
C SER A 9 -7.74 -3.41 -7.36
N THR A 10 -7.70 -2.09 -7.17
CA THR A 10 -8.02 -1.14 -8.26
C THR A 10 -6.87 -1.02 -9.26
N GLY A 11 -5.64 -1.30 -8.81
CA GLY A 11 -4.45 -1.34 -9.64
C GLY A 11 -4.30 -2.66 -10.41
N LYS A 12 -4.09 -2.55 -11.73
CA LYS A 12 -3.94 -3.70 -12.65
C LYS A 12 -2.64 -4.48 -12.44
N LEU A 13 -1.56 -3.83 -12.00
CA LEU A 13 -0.26 -4.47 -11.82
C LEU A 13 -0.06 -5.07 -10.43
N TYR A 14 -0.90 -4.70 -9.46
CA TYR A 14 -0.84 -5.17 -8.08
C TYR A 14 -0.67 -6.70 -7.92
N PRO A 15 -1.50 -7.57 -8.53
CA PRO A 15 -1.37 -9.01 -8.30
C PRO A 15 -0.03 -9.57 -8.77
N TYR A 16 0.52 -9.05 -9.87
CA TYR A 16 1.81 -9.49 -10.40
C TYR A 16 2.97 -9.03 -9.50
N ILE A 17 2.91 -7.79 -9.03
CA ILE A 17 3.93 -7.23 -8.13
C ILE A 17 3.88 -7.87 -6.75
N ALA A 18 2.69 -8.22 -6.24
CA ALA A 18 2.55 -8.97 -4.99
C ALA A 18 3.16 -10.38 -5.10
N GLN A 19 2.94 -11.09 -6.22
CA GLN A 19 3.57 -12.39 -6.47
C GLN A 19 5.09 -12.30 -6.59
N LEU A 20 5.59 -11.29 -7.32
CA LEU A 20 7.03 -11.04 -7.43
C LEU A 20 7.64 -10.72 -6.06
N SER A 21 6.95 -9.90 -5.27
CA SER A 21 7.38 -9.54 -3.91
C SER A 21 7.43 -10.78 -3.01
N TYR A 22 6.42 -11.65 -3.06
CA TYR A 22 6.43 -12.93 -2.35
C TYR A 22 7.62 -13.82 -2.73
N ALA A 23 7.94 -13.92 -4.03
CA ALA A 23 9.10 -14.68 -4.50
C ALA A 23 10.43 -14.08 -4.02
N MET A 24 10.54 -12.74 -4.02
CA MET A 24 11.69 -12.02 -3.46
C MET A 24 11.85 -12.32 -1.96
N TYR A 25 10.76 -12.29 -1.19
CA TYR A 25 10.79 -12.63 0.23
C TYR A 25 11.25 -14.07 0.47
N TYR A 26 10.74 -15.01 -0.32
CA TYR A 26 11.14 -16.40 -0.25
C TYR A 26 12.64 -16.59 -0.53
N ALA A 27 13.21 -15.83 -1.48
CA ALA A 27 14.63 -15.90 -1.81
C ALA A 27 15.54 -15.23 -0.78
N MET A 28 15.09 -14.11 -0.18
CA MET A 28 15.92 -13.27 0.67
C MET A 28 15.85 -13.60 2.17
N PHE A 29 14.73 -14.16 2.64
CA PHE A 29 14.49 -14.42 4.06
C PHE A 29 14.38 -15.91 4.34
N ARG A 30 15.26 -16.41 5.23
CA ARG A 30 15.25 -17.82 5.64
C ARG A 30 13.99 -18.20 6.43
N LYS A 31 13.47 -17.28 7.25
CA LYS A 31 12.27 -17.46 8.07
C LYS A 31 11.51 -16.15 8.17
N ILE A 32 10.19 -16.21 8.02
CA ILE A 32 9.27 -15.09 8.17
C ILE A 32 8.22 -15.52 9.18
N TYR A 33 8.03 -14.72 10.22
CA TYR A 33 7.08 -14.99 11.29
C TYR A 33 5.92 -14.01 11.18
N ILE A 34 4.70 -14.53 11.00
CA ILE A 34 3.50 -13.72 10.86
C ILE A 34 2.54 -14.16 11.97
N PHE A 35 2.20 -13.21 12.83
CA PHE A 35 1.25 -13.42 13.92
C PHE A 35 -0.03 -12.66 13.61
N ASN A 36 -1.16 -13.26 13.99
CA ASN A 36 -2.49 -12.65 13.85
C ASN A 36 -2.83 -12.13 12.43
N ARG A 37 -2.46 -12.89 11.38
CA ARG A 37 -2.75 -12.52 9.98
C ARG A 37 -4.25 -12.26 9.75
N LEU A 38 -5.10 -13.06 10.38
CA LEU A 38 -6.56 -12.94 10.29
C LEU A 38 -7.12 -11.73 11.05
N GLY A 39 -6.30 -11.03 11.83
CA GLY A 39 -6.68 -9.79 12.50
C GLY A 39 -6.87 -8.62 11.55
N VAL A 40 -6.47 -8.75 10.28
CA VAL A 40 -6.77 -7.78 9.22
C VAL A 40 -7.98 -8.30 8.43
N PRO A 41 -9.21 -7.81 8.72
CA PRO A 41 -10.41 -8.27 8.04
C PRO A 41 -10.39 -7.89 6.55
N THR A 42 -11.10 -8.68 5.75
CA THR A 42 -11.09 -8.58 4.28
C THR A 42 -12.28 -7.82 3.70
N ASP A 43 -13.31 -7.62 4.53
CA ASP A 43 -14.65 -7.15 4.21
C ASP A 43 -15.04 -5.91 5.04
N GLN A 44 -14.05 -5.23 5.62
CA GLN A 44 -14.23 -4.06 6.46
C GLN A 44 -13.20 -2.98 6.11
N PRO A 45 -13.53 -1.69 6.33
CA PRO A 45 -12.52 -0.63 6.26
C PRO A 45 -11.43 -0.86 7.31
N VAL A 46 -10.16 -0.87 6.88
CA VAL A 46 -9.03 -0.99 7.81
C VAL A 46 -8.04 0.14 7.54
N LEU A 47 -7.74 0.89 8.60
CA LEU A 47 -6.56 1.76 8.64
C LEU A 47 -5.44 0.99 9.34
N LEU A 48 -4.47 0.51 8.56
CA LEU A 48 -3.33 -0.24 9.06
C LEU A 48 -2.22 0.72 9.46
N ALA A 49 -2.02 0.91 10.77
CA ALA A 49 -0.91 1.69 11.29
C ALA A 49 0.33 0.79 11.45
N ALA A 50 1.38 1.10 10.69
CA ALA A 50 2.63 0.35 10.68
C ALA A 50 3.83 1.27 11.00
N ASN A 51 4.93 0.69 11.48
CA ASN A 51 6.24 1.31 11.49
C ASN A 51 6.94 1.16 10.13
N HIS A 52 8.03 1.89 9.87
CA HIS A 52 8.68 1.91 8.56
C HIS A 52 10.22 1.86 8.59
N PRO A 53 10.81 0.79 9.16
CA PRO A 53 12.26 0.72 9.35
C PRO A 53 13.07 0.64 8.05
N THR A 54 12.51 0.17 6.94
CA THR A 54 13.28 -0.11 5.70
C THR A 54 12.84 0.69 4.48
N ALA A 55 11.78 1.49 4.58
CA ALA A 55 11.20 2.34 3.53
C ALA A 55 10.61 1.59 2.30
N PHE A 56 11.19 0.45 1.91
CA PHE A 56 10.86 -0.27 0.68
C PHE A 56 10.35 -1.69 0.94
N VAL A 57 11.00 -2.42 1.84
CA VAL A 57 10.68 -3.83 2.11
C VAL A 57 9.33 -3.91 2.84
N ASP A 58 9.09 -3.04 3.81
CA ASP A 58 7.87 -3.02 4.64
C ASP A 58 6.54 -3.07 3.82
N PRO A 59 6.26 -2.16 2.86
CA PRO A 59 5.03 -2.22 2.06
C PRO A 59 4.93 -3.49 1.21
N CYS A 60 6.06 -4.00 0.70
CA CYS A 60 6.08 -5.26 -0.03
C CYS A 60 5.69 -6.44 0.87
N LEU A 61 6.07 -6.42 2.16
CA LEU A 61 5.69 -7.46 3.11
C LEU A 61 4.18 -7.48 3.28
N LEU A 62 3.60 -6.31 3.58
CA LEU A 62 2.16 -6.14 3.81
C LEU A 62 1.36 -6.59 2.58
N CYS A 63 1.76 -6.14 1.38
CA CYS A 63 1.11 -6.53 0.12
C CYS A 63 1.24 -8.02 -0.24
N SER A 64 2.28 -8.72 0.25
CA SER A 64 2.54 -10.12 -0.11
C SER A 64 1.92 -11.11 0.88
N TYR A 65 1.83 -10.72 2.15
CA TYR A 65 1.50 -11.64 3.24
C TYR A 65 0.17 -11.35 3.93
N LEU A 66 -0.40 -10.16 3.77
CA LEU A 66 -1.79 -9.93 4.15
C LEU A 66 -2.72 -10.38 3.03
N ASP A 67 -3.92 -10.81 3.41
CA ASP A 67 -4.92 -11.23 2.44
C ASP A 67 -5.40 -10.04 1.60
N PRO A 68 -5.93 -8.94 2.18
CA PRO A 68 -6.47 -7.83 1.40
C PRO A 68 -5.43 -7.00 0.65
N PRO A 69 -5.80 -6.34 -0.47
CA PRO A 69 -4.92 -5.45 -1.20
C PRO A 69 -4.72 -4.23 -0.33
N ILE A 70 -3.46 -3.92 -0.16
CA ILE A 70 -3.03 -2.83 0.69
C ILE A 70 -2.79 -1.61 -0.18
N TYR A 71 -3.47 -0.52 0.15
CA TYR A 71 -3.21 0.79 -0.41
C TYR A 71 -2.14 1.49 0.43
N ASN A 72 -1.06 1.92 -0.19
CA ASN A 72 0.11 2.46 0.50
C ASN A 72 0.33 3.94 0.16
N MET A 73 0.68 4.72 1.19
CA MET A 73 1.18 6.08 1.03
C MET A 73 2.63 6.05 0.59
N THR A 74 2.97 6.81 -0.45
CA THR A 74 4.34 6.94 -0.96
C THR A 74 4.68 8.42 -1.13
N ARG A 75 5.96 8.79 -0.99
CA ARG A 75 6.38 10.19 -1.16
C ARG A 75 5.93 10.79 -2.49
N GLY A 76 5.38 12.01 -2.43
CA GLY A 76 4.80 12.69 -3.58
C GLY A 76 5.78 13.02 -4.72
N ASP A 77 7.09 13.06 -4.46
CA ASP A 77 8.10 13.32 -5.49
C ASP A 77 8.23 12.19 -6.53
N VAL A 78 7.93 10.95 -6.13
CA VAL A 78 7.89 9.79 -7.04
C VAL A 78 6.83 9.99 -8.14
N PHE A 79 5.74 10.71 -7.84
CA PHE A 79 4.61 10.92 -8.74
C PHE A 79 4.81 12.09 -9.71
N ARG A 80 5.92 12.83 -9.64
CA ARG A 80 6.20 13.95 -10.58
C ARG A 80 6.35 13.48 -12.02
N LYS A 81 6.90 12.28 -12.23
CA LYS A 81 7.11 11.71 -13.56
C LYS A 81 5.88 10.89 -13.98
N PRO A 82 5.24 11.17 -15.13
CA PRO A 82 4.00 10.49 -15.56
C PRO A 82 4.10 8.96 -15.63
N LEU A 83 5.26 8.44 -16.02
CA LEU A 83 5.50 7.00 -16.08
C LEU A 83 5.49 6.37 -14.68
N PHE A 84 6.23 6.96 -13.74
CA PHE A 84 6.27 6.48 -12.36
C PHE A 84 4.92 6.63 -11.68
N ARG A 85 4.21 7.74 -11.92
CA ARG A 85 2.83 7.92 -11.44
C ARG A 85 1.92 6.77 -11.86
N LYS A 86 1.85 6.46 -13.15
CA LYS A 86 1.03 5.34 -13.67
C LYS A 86 1.42 4.01 -13.04
N LEU A 87 2.72 3.77 -12.87
CA LEU A 87 3.22 2.55 -12.23
C LEU A 87 2.76 2.47 -10.77
N MET A 88 3.00 3.50 -9.96
CA MET A 88 2.64 3.56 -8.55
C MET A 88 1.12 3.40 -8.35
N GLU A 89 0.31 4.14 -9.11
CA GLU A 89 -1.15 4.04 -9.04
C GLU A 89 -1.63 2.63 -9.43
N SER A 90 -0.99 1.98 -10.41
CA SER A 90 -1.34 0.62 -10.84
C SER A 90 -1.01 -0.47 -9.81
N ILE A 91 -0.29 -0.13 -8.74
CA ILE A 91 0.04 -1.01 -7.62
C ILE A 91 -0.54 -0.48 -6.29
N ASN A 92 -1.64 0.26 -6.35
CA ASN A 92 -2.37 0.80 -5.18
C ASN A 92 -1.55 1.75 -4.31
N MET A 93 -0.53 2.43 -4.88
CA MET A 93 0.18 3.50 -4.18
C MET A 93 -0.39 4.86 -4.54
N PHE A 94 -0.39 5.77 -3.56
CA PHE A 94 -0.85 7.14 -3.73
C PHE A 94 0.08 8.13 -3.01
N PRO A 95 0.17 9.39 -3.48
CA PRO A 95 1.18 10.33 -2.99
C PRO A 95 0.83 10.88 -1.61
N VAL A 96 1.84 11.18 -0.80
CA VAL A 96 1.75 12.09 0.35
C VAL A 96 2.76 13.22 0.20
N TYR A 97 2.32 14.46 0.39
CA TYR A 97 3.17 15.65 0.23
C TYR A 97 3.57 16.19 1.59
N ARG A 98 4.88 16.28 1.85
CA ARG A 98 5.42 16.84 3.09
C ARG A 98 6.06 18.20 2.82
N VAL A 99 5.93 19.10 3.80
CA VAL A 99 6.50 20.45 3.72
C VAL A 99 8.01 20.43 3.49
N ARG A 100 8.73 19.53 4.19
CA ARG A 100 10.19 19.36 4.04
C ARG A 100 10.64 18.93 2.65
N ASP A 101 9.77 18.26 1.88
CA ASP A 101 10.07 17.83 0.52
C ASP A 101 9.85 18.96 -0.52
N GLY A 102 9.64 20.20 -0.06
CA GLY A 102 9.44 21.39 -0.90
C GLY A 102 7.99 21.61 -1.31
N TYR A 103 7.03 20.88 -0.73
CA TYR A 103 5.61 21.03 -1.02
C TYR A 103 4.95 21.95 0.02
N GLY A 104 4.79 23.23 -0.33
CA GLY A 104 4.17 24.23 0.55
C GLY A 104 2.63 24.26 0.53
N GLN A 105 1.96 23.47 -0.30
CA GLN A 105 0.51 23.52 -0.49
C GLN A 105 -0.19 22.38 0.26
N ARG A 106 -0.95 22.74 1.30
CA ARG A 106 -1.87 21.84 2.01
C ARG A 106 -2.94 21.26 1.08
N ASP A 107 -3.39 22.07 0.11
CA ASP A 107 -4.47 21.77 -0.83
C ASP A 107 -4.31 20.43 -1.58
N ARG A 108 -3.06 20.01 -1.85
CA ARG A 108 -2.80 18.73 -2.55
C ARG A 108 -3.00 17.50 -1.67
N ASN A 109 -2.82 17.64 -0.35
CA ASN A 109 -3.07 16.54 0.56
C ASN A 109 -4.57 16.36 0.83
N ASP A 110 -5.38 17.41 0.73
CA ASP A 110 -6.83 17.31 0.93
C ASP A 110 -7.46 16.33 -0.09
N GLU A 111 -7.08 16.44 -1.36
CA GLU A 111 -7.50 15.47 -2.41
C GLU A 111 -7.02 14.04 -2.11
N VAL A 112 -5.81 13.89 -1.58
CA VAL A 112 -5.26 12.60 -1.17
C VAL A 112 -6.04 12.01 0.00
N PHE A 113 -6.40 12.82 0.99
CA PHE A 113 -7.20 12.39 2.13
C PHE A 113 -8.60 11.97 1.69
N GLU A 114 -9.24 12.73 0.81
CA GLU A 114 -10.53 12.33 0.22
C GLU A 114 -10.42 11.00 -0.54
N TYR A 115 -9.34 10.79 -1.30
CA TYR A 115 -9.07 9.51 -1.94
C TYR A 115 -8.93 8.37 -0.91
N CYS A 116 -8.18 8.58 0.18
CA CYS A 116 -8.02 7.61 1.27
C CYS A 116 -9.37 7.27 1.92
N ILE A 117 -10.16 8.30 2.25
CA ILE A 117 -11.49 8.16 2.83
C ILE A 117 -12.40 7.39 1.87
N GLY A 118 -12.34 7.67 0.58
CA GLY A 118 -13.06 6.93 -0.46
C GLY A 118 -12.68 5.44 -0.45
N LYS A 119 -11.39 5.11 -0.36
CA LYS A 119 -10.92 3.73 -0.29
C LYS A 119 -11.37 3.02 0.98
N LEU A 120 -11.35 3.69 2.13
CA LEU A 120 -11.91 3.16 3.35
C LEU A 120 -13.43 2.90 3.19
N LYS A 121 -14.20 3.84 2.62
CA LYS A 121 -15.62 3.65 2.33
C LYS A 121 -15.91 2.45 1.40
N GLU A 122 -14.98 2.13 0.49
CA GLU A 122 -15.00 0.92 -0.35
C GLU A 122 -14.56 -0.37 0.39
N GLN A 123 -14.46 -0.36 1.73
CA GLN A 123 -13.99 -1.46 2.56
C GLN A 123 -12.57 -1.94 2.19
N ARG A 124 -11.71 -1.00 1.77
CA ARG A 124 -10.30 -1.30 1.46
C ARG A 124 -9.42 -1.09 2.69
N VAL A 125 -8.22 -1.66 2.60
CA VAL A 125 -7.17 -1.50 3.61
C VAL A 125 -6.21 -0.41 3.15
N VAL A 126 -6.08 0.64 3.95
CA VAL A 126 -5.15 1.75 3.72
C VAL A 126 -4.08 1.69 4.81
N THR A 127 -2.81 1.77 4.41
CA THR A 127 -1.68 1.79 5.36
C THR A 127 -1.23 3.21 5.63
N ILE A 128 -0.95 3.49 6.90
CA ILE A 128 -0.24 4.67 7.36
C ILE A 128 1.04 4.25 8.08
N TYR A 129 2.14 4.87 7.70
CA TYR A 129 3.42 4.71 8.37
C TYR A 129 3.57 5.83 9.39
N VAL A 130 3.36 5.51 10.68
CA VAL A 130 3.20 6.54 11.74
C VAL A 130 4.49 7.30 12.07
N GLU A 131 5.62 6.87 11.53
CA GLU A 131 6.95 7.44 11.76
C GLU A 131 7.29 8.64 10.85
N GLY A 132 6.60 8.81 9.70
CA GLY A 132 6.69 10.02 8.86
C GLY A 132 7.34 9.85 7.48
#